data_AF-A0A0E9LSK5-F1
#
_entry.id   AF-A0A0E9LSK5-F1
#
_cell.length_a   1.000
_cell.length_b   1.000
_cell.length_c   1.000
_cell.angle_alpha   90.00
_cell.angle_beta   90.00
_cell.angle_gamma   90.00
#
_symmetry.space_group_name_H-M   'P 1'
#
loop_
_entity.id
_entity.type
_entity.pdbx_description
1 polymer ?
#
loop_
_entity_poly.entity_id
_entity_poly.type
_entity_poly.pdbx_seq_one_letter_code
_entity_poly.pdbx_strand_id
1 'polypeptide(L)'
;MLDDNIQKPVNVKSNNVDKNNYSPNIISAKRLIKWLKQNGNELYFIFVNYKKTDDGVIVIDDSGLIPVQHINWECLTIEAQGWGVIQMVGELKIDKNQDMKGFFRGMKTAYEKYMDKETRKMAKIREMIKDF
;
A
#
# COMPACT_ATOMS: atom_id res chain seq x y z
N MET A 1 -24.82 2.70 1.43
CA MET A 1 -24.57 1.29 1.09
C MET A 1 -23.61 1.27 -0.09
N LEU A 2 -22.58 0.42 -0.06
CA LEU A 2 -21.83 0.09 -1.27
C LEU A 2 -22.78 -0.70 -2.17
N ASP A 3 -22.95 -0.25 -3.40
CA ASP A 3 -23.95 -0.67 -4.38
C ASP A 3 -23.54 -1.94 -5.16
N ASP A 4 -22.77 -2.84 -4.54
CA ASP A 4 -22.12 -4.00 -5.19
C ASP A 4 -21.42 -3.66 -6.52
N ASN A 5 -20.99 -2.41 -6.68
CA ASN A 5 -20.37 -1.92 -7.90
C ASN A 5 -18.96 -2.49 -8.03
N ILE A 6 -18.78 -3.39 -8.99
CA ILE A 6 -17.51 -4.06 -9.28
C ILE A 6 -16.39 -3.09 -9.68
N GLN A 7 -16.72 -1.87 -10.10
CA GLN A 7 -15.74 -0.81 -10.39
C GLN A 7 -15.22 -0.11 -9.13
N LYS A 8 -15.83 -0.35 -7.96
CA LYS A 8 -15.48 0.26 -6.67
C LYS A 8 -15.18 -0.80 -5.58
N PRO A 9 -14.28 -1.77 -5.84
CA PRO A 9 -13.96 -2.80 -4.86
C PRO A 9 -13.40 -2.20 -3.57
N VAL A 10 -13.65 -2.91 -2.48
CA VAL A 10 -13.14 -2.57 -1.14
C VAL A 10 -12.15 -3.64 -0.68
N ASN A 11 -10.98 -3.22 -0.25
CA ASN A 11 -9.95 -4.08 0.30
C ASN A 11 -9.81 -3.84 1.81
N VAL A 12 -10.07 -4.86 2.61
CA VAL A 12 -9.98 -4.75 4.08
C VAL A 12 -8.60 -5.20 4.54
N LYS A 13 -7.94 -4.37 5.36
CA LYS A 13 -6.61 -4.62 5.91
C LYS A 13 -6.67 -4.58 7.43
N SER A 14 -6.40 -5.71 8.07
CA SER A 14 -6.34 -5.77 9.53
C SER A 14 -4.91 -5.62 10.04
N ASN A 15 -4.78 -5.03 11.22
CA ASN A 15 -3.52 -4.81 11.92
C ASN A 15 -3.66 -5.20 13.39
N ASN A 16 -2.77 -6.05 13.90
CA ASN A 16 -2.75 -6.36 15.33
C ASN A 16 -1.93 -5.28 16.04
N VAL A 17 -2.56 -4.49 16.92
CA VAL A 17 -1.90 -3.38 17.62
C VAL A 17 -0.78 -3.83 18.56
N ASP A 18 -0.81 -5.07 19.04
CA ASP A 18 0.26 -5.62 19.88
C ASP A 18 1.50 -6.03 19.06
N LYS A 19 1.35 -6.09 17.73
CA LYS A 19 2.46 -6.33 16.80
C LYS A 19 2.84 -4.99 16.18
N ASN A 20 4.07 -4.53 16.38
CA ASN A 20 4.65 -3.36 15.69
C ASN A 20 4.89 -3.61 14.18
N ASN A 21 4.06 -4.44 13.54
CA ASN A 21 4.22 -4.90 12.19
C ASN A 21 3.04 -4.37 11.38
N TYR A 22 3.10 -3.09 11.01
CA TYR A 22 2.15 -2.45 10.12
C TYR A 22 1.87 -3.36 8.93
N SER A 23 0.59 -3.55 8.57
CA SER A 23 0.13 -4.49 7.55
C SER A 23 0.98 -4.35 6.25
N PRO A 24 2.01 -5.20 6.06
CA PRO A 24 3.18 -4.77 5.29
C PRO A 24 2.89 -4.78 3.79
N ASN A 25 1.92 -5.54 3.29
CA ASN A 25 1.56 -5.55 1.87
C ASN A 25 0.12 -5.07 1.67
N ILE A 26 -0.03 -3.96 0.94
CA ILE A 26 -1.35 -3.42 0.60
C ILE A 26 -1.81 -4.03 -0.73
N ILE A 27 -1.08 -3.76 -1.81
CA ILE A 27 -1.45 -4.13 -3.17
C ILE A 27 -0.23 -4.08 -4.09
N SER A 28 -0.21 -4.91 -5.15
CA SER A 28 0.76 -4.74 -6.23
C SER A 28 0.58 -3.38 -6.91
N ALA A 29 1.66 -2.62 -7.02
CA ALA A 29 1.61 -1.29 -7.65
C ALA A 29 1.21 -1.37 -9.12
N LYS A 30 1.73 -2.36 -9.87
CA LYS A 30 1.32 -2.63 -11.26
C LYS A 30 -0.17 -2.92 -11.41
N ARG A 31 -0.75 -3.72 -10.51
CA ARG A 31 -2.19 -4.04 -10.55
C ARG A 31 -3.03 -2.79 -10.27
N LEU A 32 -2.63 -2.00 -9.27
CA LEU A 32 -3.31 -0.76 -8.93
C LEU A 32 -3.33 0.23 -10.09
N ILE A 33 -2.17 0.49 -10.71
CA ILE A 33 -2.07 1.40 -11.86
C ILE A 33 -2.94 0.91 -13.02
N LYS A 34 -2.89 -0.38 -13.36
CA LYS A 34 -3.72 -0.95 -14.43
C LYS A 34 -5.21 -0.78 -14.16
N TRP A 35 -5.63 -0.97 -12.90
CA TRP A 35 -7.02 -0.82 -12.49
C TRP A 35 -7.50 0.63 -12.57
N LEU A 36 -6.78 1.56 -11.96
CA LEU A 36 -7.15 2.98 -11.88
C LEU A 36 -7.06 3.72 -13.22
N LYS A 37 -6.39 3.16 -14.23
CA LYS A 37 -6.37 3.70 -15.60
C LYS A 37 -7.62 3.35 -16.41
N GLN A 38 -8.44 2.42 -15.95
CA GLN A 38 -9.72 2.12 -16.59
C GLN A 38 -10.75 3.16 -16.16
N ASN A 39 -11.52 3.67 -17.12
CA ASN A 39 -12.47 4.75 -16.86
C ASN A 39 -13.53 4.33 -15.84
N GLY A 40 -13.76 5.16 -14.83
CA GLY A 40 -14.75 4.91 -13.76
C GLY A 40 -14.31 3.98 -12.64
N ASN A 41 -13.14 3.35 -12.75
CA ASN A 41 -12.64 2.47 -11.71
C ASN A 41 -12.04 3.23 -10.53
N GLU A 42 -12.40 2.80 -9.33
CA GLU A 42 -11.91 3.30 -8.06
C GLU A 42 -11.39 2.12 -7.22
N LEU A 43 -10.67 2.40 -6.14
CA LEU A 43 -10.32 1.38 -5.16
C LEU A 43 -10.43 1.99 -3.77
N TYR A 44 -11.09 1.26 -2.89
CA TYR A 44 -11.30 1.67 -1.52
C TYR A 44 -10.63 0.70 -0.56
N PHE A 45 -10.30 1.20 0.63
CA PHE A 45 -9.73 0.44 1.72
C PHE A 45 -10.52 0.67 3.01
N ILE A 46 -10.55 -0.37 3.85
CA ILE A 46 -10.92 -0.25 5.27
C ILE A 46 -9.76 -0.85 6.05
N PHE A 47 -9.17 -0.05 6.95
CA PHE A 47 -8.15 -0.51 7.87
C PHE A 47 -8.79 -0.81 9.22
N VAL A 48 -8.52 -1.98 9.79
CA VAL A 48 -9.11 -2.43 11.05
C VAL A 48 -8.00 -2.75 12.03
N ASN A 49 -7.90 -1.97 13.10
CA ASN A 49 -7.00 -2.28 14.20
C ASN A 49 -7.70 -3.24 15.15
N TYR A 50 -7.00 -4.32 15.51
CA TYR A 50 -7.51 -5.31 16.43
C TYR A 50 -6.46 -5.70 17.46
N LYS A 51 -6.93 -6.26 18.57
CA LYS A 51 -6.10 -6.87 19.60
C LYS A 51 -6.47 -8.33 19.77
N LYS A 52 -5.50 -9.19 20.07
CA LYS A 52 -5.78 -10.56 20.50
C LYS A 52 -5.86 -10.61 22.02
N THR A 53 -6.90 -11.22 22.54
CA THR A 53 -7.09 -11.51 23.97
C THR A 53 -7.25 -13.02 24.15
N ASP A 54 -7.27 -13.47 25.41
CA ASP A 54 -7.52 -14.88 25.73
C ASP A 54 -8.91 -15.33 25.24
N ASP A 55 -9.88 -14.41 25.21
CA ASP A 55 -11.26 -14.64 24.75
C ASP A 55 -11.45 -14.44 23.23
N GLY A 56 -10.41 -14.11 22.46
CA GLY A 56 -10.46 -14.00 21.01
C GLY A 56 -9.88 -12.72 20.41
N VAL A 57 -10.60 -12.10 19.48
CA VAL A 57 -10.18 -10.87 18.77
C VAL A 57 -11.14 -9.74 19.08
N ILE A 58 -10.60 -8.62 19.56
CA ILE A 58 -11.34 -7.40 19.80
C ILE A 58 -10.94 -6.39 18.73
N VAL A 59 -11.92 -5.87 17.99
CA VAL A 59 -11.71 -4.72 17.10
C VAL A 59 -11.60 -3.47 17.97
N ILE A 60 -10.50 -2.75 17.82
CA ILE A 60 -10.22 -1.53 18.56
C ILE A 60 -10.82 -0.33 17.82
N ASP A 61 -10.57 -0.25 16.51
CA ASP A 61 -11.07 0.80 15.63
C ASP A 61 -11.05 0.37 14.16
N ASP A 62 -11.78 1.11 13.33
CA ASP A 62 -11.69 1.04 11.88
C ASP A 62 -11.61 2.43 11.23
N SER A 63 -10.96 2.51 10.07
CA SER A 63 -10.76 3.77 9.35
C SER A 63 -12.01 4.30 8.65
N GLY A 64 -13.08 3.53 8.58
CA GLY A 64 -14.12 3.68 7.58
C GLY A 64 -13.59 3.45 6.16
N LEU A 65 -14.42 3.80 5.18
CA LEU A 65 -14.13 3.62 3.76
C LEU A 65 -13.20 4.74 3.23
N ILE A 66 -11.99 4.36 2.83
CA ILE A 66 -10.94 5.29 2.36
C ILE A 66 -10.67 5.06 0.88
N PRO A 67 -10.88 6.06 -0.01
CA PRO A 67 -10.39 6.01 -1.39
C PRO A 67 -8.87 5.91 -1.41
N VAL A 68 -8.32 5.09 -2.32
CA VAL A 68 -6.87 4.84 -2.41
C VAL A 68 -6.06 6.14 -2.55
N GLN A 69 -6.57 7.13 -3.28
CA GLN A 69 -5.87 8.39 -3.50
C GLN A 69 -5.72 9.24 -2.23
N HIS A 70 -6.51 8.99 -1.18
CA HIS A 70 -6.41 9.71 0.09
C HIS A 70 -5.35 9.10 1.02
N ILE A 71 -4.79 7.93 0.69
CA ILE A 71 -3.73 7.33 1.51
C ILE A 71 -2.43 8.06 1.22
N ASN A 72 -1.91 8.75 2.24
CA ASN A 72 -0.75 9.62 2.08
C ASN A 72 0.54 8.81 1.92
N TRP A 73 1.41 9.21 0.99
CA TRP A 73 2.68 8.54 0.73
C TRP A 73 3.70 8.61 1.87
N GLU A 74 3.49 9.44 2.89
CA GLU A 74 4.29 9.43 4.12
C GLU A 74 4.18 8.12 4.91
N CYS A 75 3.07 7.38 4.75
CA CYS A 75 2.90 6.06 5.37
C CYS A 75 3.12 4.88 4.41
N LEU A 76 3.50 5.17 3.16
CA LEU A 76 3.64 4.19 2.09
C LEU A 76 5.06 4.12 1.53
N THR A 77 5.43 2.94 1.05
CA THR A 77 6.63 2.75 0.22
C THR A 77 6.33 1.76 -0.91
N ILE A 78 7.26 1.62 -1.85
CA ILE A 78 7.28 0.52 -2.82
C ILE A 78 8.50 -0.36 -2.51
N GLU A 79 8.25 -1.63 -2.19
CA GLU A 79 9.30 -2.61 -1.90
C GLU A 79 9.43 -3.71 -2.95
N ALA A 80 10.57 -4.41 -2.88
CA ALA A 80 11.05 -5.35 -3.88
C ALA A 80 10.30 -6.69 -3.86
N GLN A 81 9.23 -6.75 -4.66
CA GLN A 81 8.64 -8.00 -5.13
C GLN A 81 8.13 -7.81 -6.57
N GLY A 82 8.81 -8.43 -7.54
CA GLY A 82 8.48 -8.32 -8.96
C GLY A 82 8.49 -6.86 -9.46
N TRP A 83 7.33 -6.35 -9.88
CA TRP A 83 7.15 -4.97 -10.37
C TRP A 83 6.91 -3.92 -9.26
N GLY A 84 7.16 -4.29 -8.00
CA GLY A 84 6.92 -3.46 -6.83
C GLY A 84 5.56 -3.71 -6.17
N VAL A 85 5.57 -3.72 -4.84
CA VAL A 85 4.37 -3.82 -4.00
C VAL A 85 4.30 -2.59 -3.12
N ILE A 86 3.10 -1.98 -3.03
CA ILE A 86 2.84 -0.88 -2.11
C ILE A 86 2.71 -1.46 -0.71
N GLN A 87 3.50 -0.94 0.21
CA GLN A 87 3.61 -1.41 1.58
C GLN A 87 3.31 -0.28 2.57
N MET A 88 2.72 -0.61 3.72
CA MET A 88 2.63 0.31 4.87
C MET A 88 3.96 0.29 5.64
N VAL A 89 4.51 1.46 5.93
CA VAL A 89 5.76 1.61 6.72
C VAL A 89 5.56 2.36 8.03
N GLY A 90 4.34 2.82 8.30
CA GLY A 90 3.99 3.54 9.52
C GLY A 90 2.48 3.55 9.73
N GLU A 91 2.04 4.36 10.69
CA GLU A 91 0.63 4.59 10.97
C GLU A 91 -0.12 5.13 9.75
N LEU A 92 -1.40 4.77 9.63
CA LEU A 92 -2.25 5.23 8.54
C LEU A 92 -2.38 6.76 8.55
N LYS A 93 -1.92 7.40 7.48
CA LYS A 93 -2.07 8.84 7.26
C LYS A 93 -3.02 9.10 6.11
N ILE A 94 -4.07 9.89 6.37
CA ILE A 94 -5.10 10.22 5.38
C ILE A 94 -5.01 11.70 5.00
N ASP A 95 -4.88 11.97 3.71
CA ASP A 95 -5.02 13.30 3.14
C ASP A 95 -6.28 13.35 2.26
N LYS A 96 -7.36 13.91 2.81
CA LYS A 96 -8.67 14.01 2.11
C LYS A 96 -8.66 15.03 0.96
N ASN A 97 -7.62 15.86 0.86
CA ASN A 97 -7.48 16.84 -0.20
C ASN A 97 -6.62 16.31 -1.37
N GLN A 98 -6.02 15.13 -1.22
CA GLN A 98 -5.20 14.51 -2.25
C GLN A 98 -6.08 13.94 -3.37
N ASP A 99 -5.92 14.49 -4.57
CA ASP A 99 -6.55 13.94 -5.77
C ASP A 99 -5.74 12.78 -6.37
N MET A 100 -6.32 12.11 -7.37
CA MET A 100 -5.66 10.99 -8.05
C MET A 100 -4.33 11.39 -8.71
N LYS A 101 -4.23 12.63 -9.21
CA LYS A 101 -3.00 13.16 -9.81
C LYS A 101 -1.90 13.32 -8.77
N GLY A 102 -2.23 13.85 -7.60
CA GLY A 102 -1.35 13.96 -6.44
C GLY A 102 -0.90 12.59 -5.95
N PHE A 103 -1.81 11.61 -5.89
CA PHE A 103 -1.48 10.23 -5.57
C PHE A 103 -0.48 9.61 -6.55
N PHE A 104 -0.70 9.75 -7.87
CA PHE A 104 0.25 9.25 -8.86
C PHE A 104 1.60 9.98 -8.84
N ARG A 105 1.63 11.26 -8.49
CA ARG A 105 2.89 11.99 -8.30
C ARG A 105 3.70 11.39 -7.14
N GLY A 106 3.06 11.11 -6.01
CA GLY A 106 3.72 10.43 -4.89
C GLY A 106 4.19 9.02 -5.26
N MET A 107 3.37 8.28 -6.02
CA MET A 107 3.72 6.96 -6.54
C MET A 107 4.95 6.99 -7.44
N LYS A 108 5.06 8.00 -8.33
CA LYS A 108 6.24 8.20 -9.18
C LYS A 108 7.50 8.38 -8.33
N THR A 109 7.46 9.25 -7.34
CA THR A 109 8.58 9.48 -6.42
C THR A 109 8.95 8.23 -5.64
N ALA A 110 7.98 7.44 -5.18
CA ALA A 110 8.23 6.16 -4.52
C ALA A 110 8.90 5.14 -5.48
N TYR A 111 8.47 5.10 -6.74
CA TYR A 111 9.09 4.25 -7.77
C TYR A 111 10.52 4.67 -8.09
N GLU A 112 10.81 5.97 -8.17
CA GLU A 112 12.18 6.48 -8.38
C GLU A 112 13.11 6.00 -7.26
N LYS A 113 12.70 6.16 -5.99
CA LYS A 113 13.44 5.63 -4.82
C LYS A 113 13.64 4.11 -4.88
N TYR A 114 12.60 3.38 -5.28
CA TYR A 114 12.64 1.93 -5.45
C TYR A 114 13.65 1.51 -6.54
N MET A 115 13.61 2.15 -7.70
CA MET A 115 14.53 1.87 -8.82
C MET A 115 15.98 2.16 -8.45
N ASP A 116 16.25 3.23 -7.71
CA ASP A 116 17.58 3.54 -7.21
C ASP A 116 18.10 2.47 -6.25
N LYS A 117 17.24 1.99 -5.34
CA LYS A 117 17.57 0.90 -4.40
C LYS A 117 17.88 -0.40 -5.14
N GLU A 118 17.05 -0.78 -6.10
CA GLU A 118 17.29 -2.00 -6.89
C GLU A 118 18.53 -1.88 -7.78
N THR A 119 18.80 -0.70 -8.36
CA THR A 119 20.01 -0.46 -9.15
C THR A 119 21.27 -0.69 -8.33
N ARG A 120 21.33 -0.12 -7.11
CA ARG A 120 22.46 -0.33 -6.17
C ARG A 120 22.59 -1.81 -5.77
N LYS A 121 21.47 -2.49 -5.53
CA LYS A 121 21.46 -3.92 -5.19
C LYS A 121 21.98 -4.78 -6.35
N MET A 122 21.53 -4.53 -7.58
CA MET A 122 22.00 -5.24 -8.77
C MET A 122 23.49 -5.01 -9.02
N ALA A 123 23.99 -3.79 -8.80
CA ALA A 123 25.42 -3.50 -8.90
C ALA A 123 26.26 -4.36 -7.92
N LYS A 124 25.83 -4.47 -6.66
CA LYS A 124 26.51 -5.32 -5.65
C LYS A 124 26.49 -6.80 -6.04
N ILE A 125 25.36 -7.30 -6.55
CA ILE A 125 25.25 -8.69 -7.00
C ILE A 125 26.18 -8.95 -8.18
N ARG A 126 26.23 -8.04 -9.17
CA ARG A 126 27.14 -8.16 -10.32
C ARG A 126 28.60 -8.24 -9.90
N GLU A 127 29.01 -7.43 -8.92
CA GLU A 127 30.38 -7.50 -8.39
C GLU A 127 30.64 -8.82 -7.66
N MET A 128 29.70 -9.29 -6.84
CA MET A 128 29.83 -10.55 -6.10
C MET A 128 30.00 -11.77 -7.01
N ILE A 129 29.33 -11.80 -8.16
CA ILE A 129 29.38 -12.95 -9.10
C ILE A 129 30.46 -12.82 -10.17
N LYS A 130 31.25 -11.74 -10.17
CA LYS A 130 32.22 -11.45 -11.24
C LYS A 130 33.33 -12.50 -11.35
N ASP A 131 33.65 -13.12 -10.23
CA ASP A 131 34.72 -14.11 -10.10
C ASP A 131 34.18 -15.55 -9.94
N PHE A 132 32.90 -15.77 -10.23
CA PHE A 132 32.28 -17.10 -10.26
C PHE A 132 32.55 -17.81 -11.59
#